data_AF-A0A6J4PVD3-F1
#
_entry.id   AF-A0A6J4PVD3-F1
#
_cell.length_a   1.000
_cell.length_b   1.000
_cell.length_c   1.000
_cell.angle_alpha   90.00
_cell.angle_beta   90.00
_cell.angle_gamma   90.00
#
_symmetry.space_group_name_H-M   'P 1'
#
loop_
_entity.id
_entity.type
_entity.pdbx_description
1 polymer ?
#
loop_
_entity_poly.entity_id
_entity_poly.type
_entity_poly.pdbx_seq_one_letter_code
_entity_poly.pdbx_strand_id
1 'polypeptide(L)'
;MGRALLEAERVVLRARLIVIIEPLAEGSLFFVLRLVEDETDVRTAAWEAIDGVLEDGTLEQLDRNEYLRREEYTDLNQFLGHIVAVDSARAAVIEERRPEVEAAFRRNAQLTADGRMILQRFALLLIHLAYRCMRS
;
A
#
# COMPACT_ATOMS: atom_id res chain seq x y z
N MET A 1 9.30 4.75 9.40
CA MET A 1 8.11 4.16 10.02
C MET A 1 8.25 3.96 11.54
N GLY A 2 9.27 3.23 12.04
CA GLY A 2 9.37 2.90 13.49
C GLY A 2 9.23 4.07 14.47
N ARG A 3 9.88 5.22 14.22
CA ARG A 3 9.68 6.44 15.05
C ARG A 3 8.23 6.94 15.07
N ALA A 4 7.50 6.81 13.97
CA ALA A 4 6.10 7.20 13.90
C ALA A 4 5.21 6.25 14.70
N LEU A 5 5.52 4.94 14.71
CA LEU A 5 4.81 3.95 15.52
C LEU A 5 5.01 4.20 17.02
N LEU A 6 6.24 4.48 17.45
CA LEU A 6 6.55 4.84 18.84
C LEU A 6 5.86 6.14 19.25
N GLU A 7 5.85 7.14 18.38
CA GLU A 7 5.16 8.41 18.67
C GLU A 7 3.64 8.22 18.72
N ALA A 8 3.09 7.38 17.85
CA ALA A 8 1.69 7.02 17.89
C ALA A 8 1.34 6.30 19.19
N GLU A 9 2.14 5.33 19.64
CA GLU A 9 1.98 4.66 20.95
C GLU A 9 2.01 5.68 22.10
N ARG A 10 3.00 6.59 22.09
CA ARG A 10 3.15 7.62 23.14
C ARG A 10 1.94 8.55 23.25
N VAL A 11 1.33 8.90 22.11
CA VAL A 11 0.20 9.84 22.04
C VAL A 11 -1.15 9.15 22.30
N VAL A 12 -1.30 7.92 21.81
CA VAL A 12 -2.51 7.11 21.94
C VAL A 12 -2.52 6.54 23.36
N LEU A 13 -3.09 7.31 24.31
CA LEU A 13 -3.25 6.93 25.72
C LEU A 13 -3.64 5.45 25.87
N ARG A 14 -3.04 4.77 26.85
CA ARG A 14 -3.18 3.32 27.12
C ARG A 14 -4.62 2.82 26.90
N ALA A 15 -4.76 1.70 26.18
CA ALA A 15 -6.03 1.06 25.78
C ALA A 15 -6.81 1.74 24.64
N ARG A 16 -6.10 2.47 23.76
CA ARG A 16 -6.65 3.01 22.51
C ARG A 16 -5.98 2.43 21.27
N LEU A 17 -6.66 2.60 20.14
CA LEU A 17 -6.43 1.82 18.94
C LEU A 17 -5.53 2.62 18.01
N ILE A 18 -4.44 2.02 17.58
CA ILE A 18 -3.77 2.42 16.34
C ILE A 18 -4.42 1.60 15.23
N VAL A 19 -4.42 2.12 14.01
CA VAL A 19 -4.82 1.37 12.82
C VAL A 19 -3.78 1.66 11.77
N ILE A 20 -3.14 0.61 11.26
CA ILE A 20 -2.10 0.72 10.23
C ILE A 20 -2.70 0.25 8.92
N ILE A 21 -2.64 1.10 7.89
CA ILE A 21 -3.02 0.75 6.52
C ILE A 21 -1.76 0.82 5.68
N GLU A 22 -1.20 -0.33 5.34
CA GLU A 22 0.01 -0.43 4.54
C GLU A 22 -0.27 -1.23 3.27
N PRO A 23 -0.09 -0.64 2.07
CA PRO A 23 -0.16 -1.38 0.82
C PRO A 23 0.87 -2.52 0.76
N LEU A 24 0.45 -3.69 0.25
CA LEU A 24 1.38 -4.77 -0.05
C LEU A 24 2.13 -4.49 -1.36
N ALA A 25 3.37 -4.95 -1.48
CA ALA A 25 4.16 -4.91 -2.72
C ALA A 25 3.69 -5.97 -3.73
N GLU A 26 2.37 -6.10 -3.89
CA GLU A 26 1.71 -7.16 -4.63
C GLU A 26 0.49 -6.62 -5.40
N GLY A 27 -0.01 -7.44 -6.32
CA GLY A 27 -1.17 -7.13 -7.16
C GLY A 27 -0.80 -6.44 -8.47
N SER A 28 -1.68 -6.58 -9.45
CA SER A 28 -1.45 -6.10 -10.81
C SER A 28 -1.21 -4.59 -10.89
N LEU A 29 -1.84 -3.80 -10.01
CA LEU A 29 -1.62 -2.36 -9.97
C LEU A 29 -0.21 -2.00 -9.51
N PHE A 30 0.31 -2.68 -8.47
CA PHE A 30 1.65 -2.42 -7.95
C PHE A 30 2.71 -2.65 -9.02
N PHE A 31 2.63 -3.76 -9.75
CA PHE A 31 3.61 -4.08 -10.80
C PHE A 31 3.63 -3.07 -11.94
N VAL A 32 2.50 -2.43 -12.26
CA VAL A 32 2.46 -1.35 -13.25
C VAL A 32 3.03 -0.06 -12.66
N LEU A 33 2.63 0.29 -11.43
CA LEU A 33 3.09 1.52 -10.76
C LEU A 33 4.59 1.52 -10.46
N ARG A 34 5.21 0.35 -10.22
CA ARG A 34 6.64 0.23 -9.96
C ARG A 34 7.53 0.80 -11.08
N LEU A 35 7.00 0.86 -12.31
CA LEU A 35 7.71 1.48 -13.44
C LEU A 35 7.70 3.01 -13.38
N VAL A 36 6.76 3.60 -12.66
CA VAL A 36 6.63 5.05 -12.48
C VAL A 36 7.28 5.47 -11.17
N GLU A 37 7.06 4.69 -10.12
CA GLU A 37 7.62 4.93 -8.79
C GLU A 37 7.84 3.58 -8.10
N ASP A 38 9.11 3.28 -7.82
CA ASP A 38 9.48 2.05 -7.13
C ASP A 38 9.50 2.28 -5.62
N GLU A 39 8.37 2.03 -4.98
CA GLU A 39 8.23 2.11 -3.52
C GLU A 39 8.65 0.81 -2.80
N THR A 40 9.25 -0.17 -3.50
CA THR A 40 9.53 -1.49 -2.92
C THR A 40 10.32 -1.37 -1.61
N ASP A 41 11.40 -0.59 -1.59
CA ASP A 41 12.24 -0.42 -0.41
C ASP A 41 11.50 0.30 0.72
N VAL A 42 10.69 1.31 0.38
CA VAL A 42 9.88 2.05 1.36
C VAL A 42 8.85 1.14 2.02
N ARG A 43 8.17 0.30 1.22
CA ARG A 43 7.19 -0.66 1.72
C ARG A 43 7.83 -1.75 2.56
N THR A 44 8.96 -2.31 2.11
CA THR A 44 9.73 -3.28 2.91
C THR A 44 10.14 -2.68 4.26
N ALA A 45 10.67 -1.45 4.27
CA ALA A 45 11.05 -0.78 5.51
C ALA A 45 9.87 -0.45 6.43
N ALA A 46 8.67 -0.21 5.88
CA ALA A 46 7.46 -0.06 6.66
C ALA A 46 7.07 -1.37 7.35
N TRP A 47 7.16 -2.47 6.61
CA TRP A 47 6.89 -3.81 7.09
C TRP A 47 7.86 -4.27 8.18
N GLU A 48 9.15 -4.13 7.95
CA GLU A 48 10.19 -4.43 8.95
C GLU A 48 9.99 -3.64 10.24
N ALA A 49 9.54 -2.39 10.15
CA ALA A 49 9.27 -1.57 11.32
C ALA A 49 8.01 -2.01 12.08
N ILE A 50 6.99 -2.51 11.38
CA ILE A 50 5.79 -3.08 12.00
C ILE A 50 6.15 -4.39 12.69
N ASP A 51 6.87 -5.28 12.01
CA ASP A 51 7.30 -6.56 12.57
C ASP A 51 8.15 -6.34 13.82
N GLY A 52 9.10 -5.40 13.78
CA GLY A 52 9.96 -5.10 14.93
C GLY A 52 9.20 -4.69 16.20
N VAL A 53 8.16 -3.85 16.09
CA VAL A 53 7.37 -3.42 17.27
C VAL A 53 6.39 -4.49 17.76
N LEU A 54 6.07 -5.49 16.93
CA LEU A 54 5.29 -6.66 17.34
C LEU A 54 6.18 -7.70 18.02
N GLU A 55 7.38 -7.92 17.49
CA GLU A 55 8.37 -8.86 18.05
C GLU A 55 8.88 -8.42 19.42
N ASP A 56 9.14 -7.12 19.61
CA ASP A 56 9.61 -6.58 20.90
C ASP A 56 8.49 -6.37 21.94
N GLY A 57 7.24 -6.56 21.52
CA GLY A 57 6.05 -6.45 22.37
C GLY A 57 5.65 -5.01 22.73
N THR A 58 6.21 -4.00 22.05
CA THR A 58 5.74 -2.61 22.14
C THR A 58 4.27 -2.52 21.73
N LEU A 59 3.91 -3.25 20.68
CA LEU A 59 2.56 -3.37 20.13
C LEU A 59 2.12 -4.84 20.13
N GLU A 60 0.81 -5.10 20.23
CA GLU A 60 0.22 -6.45 20.16
C GLU A 60 -0.70 -6.57 18.96
N GLN A 61 -0.56 -7.65 18.17
CA GLN A 61 -1.46 -7.92 17.05
C GLN A 61 -2.80 -8.48 17.50
N LEU A 62 -3.85 -7.65 17.40
CA LEU A 62 -5.23 -8.09 17.62
C LEU A 62 -5.94 -8.60 16.37
N ASP A 63 -5.67 -8.00 15.20
CA ASP A 63 -6.27 -8.45 13.94
C ASP A 63 -5.41 -8.05 12.73
N ARG A 64 -5.48 -8.85 11.66
CA ARG A 64 -4.77 -8.64 10.40
C ARG A 64 -5.70 -9.00 9.26
N ASN A 65 -6.13 -7.99 8.50
CA ASN A 65 -7.04 -8.18 7.36
C ASN A 65 -6.40 -7.70 6.07
N GLU A 66 -6.28 -8.61 5.11
CA GLU A 66 -5.91 -8.28 3.74
C GLU A 66 -7.16 -7.96 2.92
N TYR A 67 -7.13 -6.80 2.27
CA TYR A 67 -8.18 -6.34 1.38
C TYR A 67 -7.65 -6.22 -0.04
N LEU A 68 -8.29 -6.95 -0.95
CA LEU A 68 -8.07 -6.80 -2.38
C LEU A 68 -9.03 -5.74 -2.93
N ARG A 69 -8.50 -4.58 -3.30
CA ARG A 69 -9.24 -3.54 -4.00
C ARG A 69 -9.09 -3.71 -5.52
N ARG A 70 -10.19 -3.59 -6.24
CA ARG A 70 -10.21 -3.50 -7.71
C ARG A 70 -10.32 -2.03 -8.11
N GLU A 71 -9.42 -1.61 -8.99
CA GLU A 71 -9.43 -0.29 -9.62
C GLU A 71 -9.81 -0.48 -11.09
N GLU A 72 -10.78 0.29 -11.56
CA GLU A 72 -11.36 0.12 -12.89
C GLU A 72 -11.07 1.31 -13.77
N TYR A 73 -10.61 1.05 -14.99
CA TYR A 73 -10.28 2.07 -15.98
C TYR A 73 -10.99 1.81 -17.32
N THR A 74 -11.36 2.86 -18.06
CA THR A 74 -11.87 2.75 -19.44
C THR A 74 -10.78 2.24 -20.36
N ASP A 75 -9.56 2.72 -20.14
CA ASP A 75 -8.41 2.54 -21.01
C ASP A 75 -7.13 2.98 -20.29
N LEU A 76 -6.01 2.89 -21.01
CA LEU A 76 -4.70 3.32 -20.53
C LEU A 76 -4.65 4.82 -20.22
N ASN A 77 -5.32 5.68 -20.98
CA ASN A 77 -5.25 7.13 -20.76
C ASN A 77 -5.95 7.53 -19.47
N GLN A 78 -7.09 6.92 -19.14
CA GLN A 78 -7.74 7.13 -17.84
C GLN A 78 -6.83 6.68 -16.69
N PHE A 79 -6.14 5.55 -16.86
CA PHE A 79 -5.18 5.06 -15.87
C PHE A 79 -3.99 6.02 -15.68
N LEU A 80 -3.33 6.45 -16.75
CA LEU A 80 -2.22 7.39 -16.68
C LEU A 80 -2.64 8.75 -16.12
N GLY A 81 -3.82 9.25 -16.52
CA GLY A 81 -4.39 10.46 -15.98
C GLY A 81 -4.63 10.39 -14.47
N HIS A 82 -5.10 9.23 -13.97
CA HIS A 82 -5.25 9.01 -12.54
C HIS A 82 -3.91 9.07 -11.79
N ILE A 83 -2.84 8.47 -12.34
CA ILE A 83 -1.51 8.49 -11.71
C ILE A 83 -0.95 9.91 -11.61
N VAL A 84 -1.05 10.68 -12.70
CA VAL A 84 -0.56 12.06 -12.78
C VAL A 84 -1.39 13.01 -11.91
N ALA A 85 -2.68 12.74 -11.75
CA ALA A 85 -3.53 13.53 -10.86
C ALA A 85 -3.15 13.41 -9.37
N VAL A 86 -2.57 12.27 -8.97
CA VAL A 86 -2.07 12.07 -7.60
C VAL A 86 -0.74 12.81 -7.40
N ASP A 87 0.17 12.70 -8.37
CA ASP A 87 1.43 13.44 -8.35
C ASP A 87 1.86 13.81 -9.78
N SER A 88 1.87 15.11 -10.06
CA SER A 88 2.24 15.65 -11.37
C SER A 88 3.68 15.36 -11.77
N ALA A 89 4.60 15.13 -10.82
CA ALA A 89 5.99 14.82 -11.11
C ALA A 89 6.14 13.49 -11.86
N ARG A 90 5.18 12.57 -11.69
CA ARG A 90 5.15 11.27 -12.37
C ARG A 90 4.94 11.37 -13.87
N ALA A 91 4.46 12.50 -14.38
CA ALA A 91 4.23 12.70 -15.82
C ALA A 91 5.52 12.54 -16.65
N ALA A 92 6.63 13.10 -16.18
CA ALA A 92 7.91 13.01 -16.89
C ALA A 92 8.40 11.56 -17.02
N VAL A 93 8.31 10.78 -15.93
CA VAL A 93 8.69 9.37 -15.92
C VAL A 93 7.77 8.54 -16.82
N ILE A 94 6.46 8.81 -16.80
CA ILE A 94 5.49 8.14 -17.66
C ILE A 94 5.81 8.40 -19.13
N GLU A 95 6.15 9.63 -19.52
CA GLU A 95 6.51 9.93 -20.92
C GLU A 95 7.80 9.22 -21.34
N GLU A 96 8.83 9.24 -20.49
CA GLU A 96 10.10 8.56 -20.76
C GLU A 96 9.91 7.04 -20.93
N ARG A 97 9.08 6.42 -20.08
CA ARG A 97 8.89 4.97 -20.01
C ARG A 97 7.57 4.49 -20.62
N ARG A 98 6.92 5.32 -21.45
CA ARG A 98 5.57 5.07 -21.97
C ARG A 98 5.37 3.67 -22.56
N PRO A 99 6.26 3.15 -23.43
CA PRO A 99 6.10 1.80 -23.98
C PRO A 99 6.12 0.69 -22.93
N GLU A 100 6.97 0.82 -21.89
CA GLU A 100 7.06 -0.16 -20.82
C GLU A 100 5.82 -0.14 -19.93
N VAL A 101 5.34 1.05 -19.57
CA VAL A 101 4.13 1.22 -18.75
C VAL A 101 2.91 0.69 -19.49
N GLU A 102 2.78 0.99 -20.79
CA GLU A 102 1.71 0.48 -21.65
C GLU A 102 1.72 -1.05 -21.76
N ALA A 103 2.90 -1.64 -22.00
CA ALA A 103 3.06 -3.08 -22.05
C ALA A 103 2.73 -3.74 -20.69
N ALA A 104 3.17 -3.14 -19.59
CA ALA A 104 2.86 -3.63 -18.25
C ALA A 104 1.37 -3.51 -17.94
N PHE A 105 0.72 -2.41 -18.30
CA PHE A 105 -0.72 -2.22 -18.14
C PHE A 105 -1.49 -3.30 -18.88
N ARG A 106 -1.20 -3.51 -20.18
CA ARG A 106 -1.88 -4.54 -20.98
C ARG A 106 -1.67 -5.96 -20.45
N ARG A 107 -0.46 -6.25 -19.94
CA ARG A 107 -0.14 -7.58 -19.39
C ARG A 107 -0.85 -7.85 -18.07
N ASN A 108 -1.01 -6.84 -17.22
CA ASN A 108 -1.48 -6.99 -15.85
C ASN A 108 -2.97 -6.66 -15.65
N ALA A 109 -3.55 -5.85 -16.53
CA ALA A 109 -4.95 -5.48 -16.44
C ALA A 109 -5.85 -6.57 -17.01
N GLN A 110 -6.92 -6.88 -16.30
CA GLN A 110 -7.96 -7.82 -16.75
C GLN A 110 -9.03 -7.05 -17.53
N LEU A 111 -9.28 -7.45 -18.77
CA LEU A 111 -10.41 -6.94 -19.56
C LEU A 111 -11.71 -7.64 -19.11
N THR A 112 -12.72 -6.84 -18.82
CA THR A 112 -14.06 -7.29 -18.45
C THR A 112 -14.99 -7.37 -19.66
N ALA A 113 -16.15 -8.00 -19.50
CA ALA A 113 -17.14 -8.16 -20.57
C ALA A 113 -17.74 -6.82 -21.06
N ASP A 114 -17.80 -5.82 -20.19
CA ASP A 114 -18.25 -4.45 -20.48
C ASP A 114 -17.10 -3.53 -20.95
N GLY A 115 -15.91 -4.08 -21.18
CA GLY A 115 -14.78 -3.36 -21.78
C GLY A 115 -13.94 -2.55 -20.79
N ARG A 116 -14.17 -2.69 -19.48
CA ARG A 116 -13.34 -2.07 -18.43
C ARG A 116 -12.04 -2.86 -18.23
N MET A 117 -10.97 -2.14 -17.91
CA MET A 117 -9.68 -2.68 -17.51
C MET A 117 -9.58 -2.68 -15.98
N ILE A 118 -9.43 -3.84 -15.36
CA ILE A 118 -9.30 -3.99 -13.91
C ILE A 118 -7.84 -4.21 -13.53
N LEU A 119 -7.35 -3.40 -12.59
CA LEU A 119 -6.11 -3.64 -11.85
C LEU A 119 -6.43 -3.88 -10.37
N GLN A 120 -5.62 -4.71 -9.72
CA GLN A 120 -5.81 -5.14 -8.36
C GLN A 120 -4.74 -4.52 -7.46
N ARG A 121 -5.15 -3.98 -6.32
CA ARG A 121 -4.29 -3.49 -5.25
C ARG A 121 -4.56 -4.30 -4.00
N PHE A 122 -3.52 -4.88 -3.43
CA PHE A 122 -3.58 -5.43 -2.09
C PHE A 122 -3.25 -4.33 -1.09
N ALA A 123 -4.16 -4.10 -0.16
CA ALA A 123 -3.91 -3.29 1.01
C ALA A 123 -4.08 -4.17 2.23
N LEU A 124 -3.22 -3.97 3.22
CA LEU A 124 -3.38 -4.61 4.49
C LEU A 124 -3.78 -3.60 5.54
N LEU A 125 -4.81 -3.97 6.30
CA LEU A 125 -5.22 -3.29 7.53
C LEU A 125 -4.72 -4.10 8.72
N LEU A 126 -3.82 -3.52 9.51
CA LEU A 126 -3.26 -4.16 10.69
C LEU A 126 -3.64 -3.40 11.98
N ILE A 127 -4.17 -4.19 12.92
CA ILE A 127 -4.02 -4.17 14.38
C ILE A 127 -4.60 -3.02 15.19
N HIS A 128 -5.36 -3.44 16.20
CA HIS A 128 -5.82 -2.74 17.40
C HIS A 128 -4.83 -3.00 18.56
N LEU A 129 -4.65 -2.09 19.53
CA LEU A 129 -3.66 -2.27 20.60
C LEU A 129 -4.28 -2.24 22.00
N ALA A 130 -4.04 -3.27 22.79
CA ALA A 130 -4.22 -3.26 24.24
C ALA A 130 -2.86 -3.53 24.89
N TYR A 131 -2.45 -2.74 25.89
CA TYR A 131 -1.19 -2.99 26.57
C TYR A 131 -1.36 -4.05 27.68
N ARG A 132 -0.35 -4.91 27.81
CA ARG A 132 -0.20 -5.91 28.87
C ARG A 132 -0.18 -5.23 30.24
N CYS A 133 -1.20 -5.49 31.06
CA CYS A 133 -1.17 -5.11 32.47
C CYS A 133 0.07 -5.76 33.11
N MET A 134 1.01 -4.96 33.62
CA MET A 134 2.12 -5.48 34.42
C MET A 134 1.50 -6.21 35.61
N ARG A 135 1.62 -7.55 35.64
CA ARG A 135 1.38 -8.32 36.85
C ARG A 135 2.48 -7.94 37.84
N SER A 136 2.12 -7.09 38.79
CA SER A 136 2.72 -7.03 40.13
C SER A 136 2.47 -8.31 40.89
#